data_AF-X1CMW8-F1
#
_entry.id   AF-X1CMW8-F1
#
_cell.length_a   1.000
_cell.length_b   1.000
_cell.length_c   1.000
_cell.angle_alpha   90.00
_cell.angle_beta   90.00
_cell.angle_gamma   90.00
#
_symmetry.space_group_name_H-M   'P 1'
#
loop_
_entity.id
_entity.type
_entity.pdbx_description
1 polymer ?
#
loop_
_entity_poly.entity_id
_entity_poly.type
_entity_poly.pdbx_seq_one_letter_code
_entity_poly.pdbx_strand_id
1 'polypeptide(L)'
;MKHLNNASDVLYEIYKKEKFDHLILGGPHEALLNFTNILHSSLQKIIVGEVEGSIDDLKSDIYSSAQKIIDNFEKKQSKKYLKTLFDRLGRKHLAVSGLEKTVKMLHQARIHTLIVKVDLILTGYKCSRCETPYTTKIEKCSLCGKKIIKVPDIIDEIIEKTWELNGEVKFIKTSKELDALGSIAALLRW
;
A
#
# COMPACT_ATOMS: atom_id res chain seq x y z
N MET A 1 -36.12 6.88 8.04
CA MET A 1 -35.62 5.54 7.68
C MET A 1 -35.53 5.27 6.17
N LYS A 2 -36.57 5.51 5.36
CA LYS A 2 -36.55 5.20 3.90
C LYS A 2 -35.37 5.83 3.12
N HIS A 3 -34.98 7.06 3.46
CA HIS A 3 -33.83 7.74 2.82
C HIS A 3 -32.48 7.08 3.13
N LEU A 4 -32.26 6.62 4.37
CA LEU A 4 -31.00 6.00 4.77
C LEU A 4 -30.85 4.59 4.13
N ASN A 5 -31.92 3.81 4.05
CA ASN A 5 -31.88 2.51 3.36
C ASN A 5 -31.55 2.67 1.88
N ASN A 6 -32.18 3.64 1.20
CA ASN A 6 -31.87 3.91 -0.20
C ASN A 6 -30.40 4.34 -0.39
N ALA A 7 -29.86 5.17 0.52
CA ALA A 7 -28.45 5.55 0.47
C ALA A 7 -27.51 4.36 0.71
N SER A 8 -27.87 3.43 1.60
CA SER A 8 -27.13 2.18 1.84
C SER A 8 -27.09 1.30 0.58
N ASP A 9 -28.24 1.12 -0.09
CA ASP A 9 -28.34 0.33 -1.31
C ASP A 9 -27.51 0.93 -2.45
N VAL A 10 -27.60 2.25 -2.65
CA VAL A 10 -26.80 2.96 -3.67
C VAL A 10 -25.30 2.82 -3.37
N LEU A 11 -24.88 3.02 -2.12
CA LEU A 11 -23.47 2.89 -1.74
C LEU A 11 -22.97 1.45 -1.96
N TYR A 12 -23.81 0.44 -1.70
CA TYR A 12 -23.45 -0.95 -1.94
C TYR A 12 -23.28 -1.28 -3.42
N GLU A 13 -24.14 -0.72 -4.29
CA GLU A 13 -23.99 -0.88 -5.74
C GLU A 13 -22.75 -0.15 -6.28
N ILE A 14 -22.36 1.00 -5.70
CA ILE A 14 -21.09 1.65 -6.02
C ILE A 14 -19.92 0.76 -5.58
N TYR A 15 -19.96 0.21 -4.36
CA TYR A 15 -18.91 -0.67 -3.86
C TYR A 15 -18.71 -1.93 -4.71
N LYS A 16 -19.78 -2.54 -5.21
CA LYS A 16 -19.68 -3.68 -6.13
C LYS A 16 -18.93 -3.35 -7.43
N LYS A 17 -19.07 -2.12 -7.92
CA LYS A 17 -18.45 -1.65 -9.16
C LYS A 17 -17.01 -1.20 -8.94
N GLU A 18 -16.81 -0.29 -7.99
CA GLU A 18 -15.53 0.37 -7.75
C GLU A 18 -14.58 -0.44 -6.86
N LYS A 19 -15.13 -1.32 -6.00
CA LYS A 19 -14.39 -2.18 -5.06
C LYS A 19 -13.33 -1.43 -4.23
N PHE A 20 -13.67 -0.25 -3.74
CA PHE A 20 -12.79 0.53 -2.87
C PHE A 20 -12.49 -0.21 -1.55
N ASP A 21 -11.27 -0.06 -1.05
CA ASP A 21 -10.80 -0.82 0.13
C ASP A 21 -11.23 -0.22 1.48
N HIS A 22 -11.59 1.06 1.51
CA HIS A 22 -11.82 1.82 2.73
C HIS A 22 -12.96 2.83 2.56
N LEU A 23 -13.70 3.10 3.65
CA LEU A 23 -14.84 4.00 3.70
C LEU A 23 -14.71 4.97 4.88
N ILE A 24 -14.97 6.26 4.64
CA ILE A 24 -15.15 7.26 5.69
C ILE A 24 -16.60 7.75 5.58
N LEU A 25 -17.32 7.77 6.70
CA LEU A 25 -18.67 8.29 6.75
C LEU A 25 -18.67 9.73 7.26
N GLY A 26 -19.54 10.58 6.72
CA GLY A 26 -19.67 11.97 7.14
C GLY A 26 -21.12 12.37 7.38
N GLY A 27 -21.40 13.07 8.47
CA GLY A 27 -22.73 13.60 8.77
C GLY A 27 -22.99 13.84 10.25
N PRO A 28 -24.23 14.20 10.62
CA PRO A 28 -24.60 14.37 12.03
C PRO A 28 -24.44 13.07 12.82
N HIS A 29 -24.03 13.17 14.08
CA HIS A 29 -23.75 12.01 14.95
C HIS A 29 -24.89 10.96 14.95
N GLU A 30 -26.14 11.39 15.14
CA GLU A 30 -27.31 10.49 15.13
C GLU A 30 -27.53 9.82 13.77
N ALA A 31 -27.22 10.51 12.67
CA ALA A 31 -27.35 9.95 11.33
C ALA A 31 -26.26 8.90 11.07
N LEU A 32 -25.02 9.14 11.51
CA LEU A 32 -23.90 8.21 11.39
C LEU A 32 -24.18 6.89 12.12
N LEU A 33 -24.60 6.96 13.39
CA LEU A 33 -24.94 5.77 14.19
C LEU A 33 -26.01 4.90 13.51
N ASN A 34 -27.09 5.55 13.04
CA ASN A 34 -28.17 4.85 12.35
C ASN A 34 -27.71 4.29 11.00
N PHE A 35 -26.91 5.05 10.24
CA PHE A 35 -26.45 4.66 8.92
C PHE A 35 -25.49 3.47 8.99
N THR A 36 -24.50 3.50 9.88
CA THR A 36 -23.54 2.41 10.08
C THR A 36 -24.23 1.08 10.35
N ASN A 37 -25.31 1.07 11.15
CA ASN A 37 -26.05 -0.16 11.48
C ASN A 37 -26.85 -0.76 10.31
N ILE A 38 -27.27 0.06 9.34
CA ILE A 38 -28.03 -0.42 8.17
C ILE A 38 -27.15 -0.70 6.94
N LEU A 39 -25.87 -0.35 6.99
CA LEU A 39 -24.93 -0.65 5.91
C LEU A 39 -24.79 -2.16 5.74
N HIS A 40 -24.60 -2.60 4.50
CA HIS A 40 -24.24 -3.99 4.23
C HIS A 40 -22.96 -4.35 5.01
N SER A 41 -22.89 -5.57 5.58
CA SER A 41 -21.76 -5.99 6.43
C SER A 41 -20.39 -5.87 5.75
N SER A 42 -20.33 -6.01 4.41
CA SER A 42 -19.11 -5.77 3.62
C SER A 42 -18.61 -4.32 3.70
N LEU A 43 -19.53 -3.34 3.70
CA LEU A 43 -19.19 -1.92 3.84
C LEU A 43 -18.79 -1.58 5.27
N GLN A 44 -19.48 -2.14 6.26
CA GLN A 44 -19.15 -1.93 7.67
C GLN A 44 -17.69 -2.32 7.99
N LYS A 45 -17.22 -3.43 7.39
CA LYS A 45 -15.85 -3.94 7.60
C LYS A 45 -14.74 -3.03 7.08
N ILE A 46 -15.06 -2.14 6.14
CA ILE A 46 -14.09 -1.25 5.51
C ILE A 46 -14.20 0.19 6.01
N ILE A 47 -15.05 0.46 7.00
CA ILE A 47 -15.11 1.78 7.65
C ILE A 47 -13.81 2.02 8.41
N VAL A 48 -13.09 3.09 8.05
CA VAL A 48 -11.82 3.50 8.68
C VAL A 48 -11.96 4.72 9.58
N GLY A 49 -13.12 5.37 9.56
CA GLY A 49 -13.47 6.44 10.48
C GLY A 49 -14.77 7.15 10.08
N GLU A 50 -15.14 8.11 10.92
CA GLU A 50 -16.35 8.92 10.77
C GLU A 50 -15.99 10.39 11.01
N VAL A 51 -16.61 11.29 10.25
CA VAL A 51 -16.49 12.74 10.39
C VAL A 51 -17.85 13.27 10.80
N GLU A 52 -17.96 13.67 12.05
CA GLU A 52 -19.13 14.40 12.52
C GLU A 52 -19.15 15.80 11.89
N GLY A 53 -20.29 16.17 11.31
CA GLY A 53 -20.47 17.50 10.73
C GLY A 53 -21.91 17.80 10.35
N SER A 54 -22.21 19.10 10.22
CA SER A 54 -23.47 19.66 9.75
C SER A 54 -23.34 20.16 8.30
N ILE A 55 -24.48 20.41 7.65
CA ILE A 55 -24.55 21.09 6.35
C ILE A 55 -23.98 22.52 6.41
N ASP A 56 -24.00 23.13 7.60
CA ASP A 56 -23.52 24.49 7.84
C ASP A 56 -21.99 24.57 7.99
N ASP A 57 -21.32 23.43 8.13
CA ASP A 57 -19.87 23.38 8.29
C ASP A 57 -19.15 23.75 6.99
N LEU A 58 -18.01 24.42 7.13
CA LEU A 58 -17.16 24.71 5.99
C LEU A 58 -16.62 23.41 5.40
N LYS A 59 -16.72 23.28 4.06
CA LYS A 59 -16.16 22.13 3.33
C LYS A 59 -14.68 21.87 3.66
N SER A 60 -13.91 22.93 3.93
CA SER A 60 -12.50 22.83 4.36
C SER A 60 -12.32 22.07 5.66
N ASP A 61 -13.25 22.20 6.60
CA ASP A 61 -13.16 21.61 7.94
C ASP A 61 -13.51 20.12 7.89
N ILE A 62 -14.51 19.76 7.07
CA ILE A 62 -14.84 18.37 6.75
C ILE A 62 -13.66 17.69 6.06
N TYR A 63 -13.07 18.34 5.05
CA TYR A 63 -11.90 17.81 4.33
C TYR A 63 -10.70 17.61 5.27
N SER A 64 -10.39 18.60 6.12
CA SER A 64 -9.32 18.51 7.11
C SER A 64 -9.54 17.36 8.09
N SER A 65 -10.78 17.15 8.53
CA SER A 65 -11.15 16.06 9.43
C SER A 65 -11.00 14.69 8.76
N ALA A 66 -11.49 14.55 7.53
CA ALA A 66 -11.30 13.34 6.73
C ALA A 66 -9.81 13.05 6.49
N GLN A 67 -9.01 14.07 6.15
CA GLN A 67 -7.57 13.93 5.94
C GLN A 67 -6.85 13.42 7.20
N LYS A 68 -7.21 13.92 8.40
CA LYS A 68 -6.66 13.40 9.66
C LYS A 68 -6.98 11.92 9.89
N ILE A 69 -8.18 11.47 9.52
CA ILE A 69 -8.55 10.05 9.60
C ILE A 69 -7.68 9.22 8.65
N ILE A 70 -7.53 9.67 7.41
CA ILE A 70 -6.68 9.01 6.40
C ILE A 70 -5.24 8.91 6.91
N ASP A 71 -4.65 10.01 7.37
CA ASP A 71 -3.26 10.03 7.86
C ASP A 71 -3.06 9.11 9.06
N ASN A 72 -4.02 9.10 10.00
CA ASN A 72 -3.97 8.20 11.15
C ASN A 72 -4.12 6.73 10.76
N PHE A 73 -5.02 6.43 9.82
CA PHE A 73 -5.20 5.08 9.29
C PHE A 73 -3.92 4.59 8.59
N GLU A 74 -3.37 5.40 7.69
CA GLU A 74 -2.11 5.10 6.99
C GLU A 74 -0.96 4.88 7.96
N LYS A 75 -0.85 5.71 9.00
CA LYS A 75 0.17 5.58 10.05
C LYS A 75 0.02 4.28 10.84
N LYS A 76 -1.20 3.90 11.22
CA LYS A 76 -1.48 2.62 11.90
C LYS A 76 -1.12 1.43 11.00
N GLN A 77 -1.52 1.46 9.73
CA GLN A 77 -1.19 0.40 8.78
C GLN A 77 0.32 0.29 8.55
N SER A 78 0.99 1.41 8.35
CA SER A 78 2.46 1.46 8.19
C SER A 78 3.17 0.83 9.39
N LYS A 79 2.75 1.18 10.62
CA LYS A 79 3.27 0.56 11.85
C LYS A 79 3.05 -0.95 11.89
N LYS A 80 1.90 -1.46 11.44
CA LYS A 80 1.62 -2.91 11.40
C LYS A 80 2.57 -3.64 10.45
N TYR A 81 2.78 -3.11 9.24
CA TYR A 81 3.71 -3.68 8.27
C TYR A 81 5.15 -3.65 8.76
N LEU A 82 5.59 -2.51 9.30
CA LEU A 82 6.93 -2.35 9.86
C LEU A 82 7.16 -3.29 11.05
N LYS A 83 6.22 -3.38 11.98
CA LYS A 83 6.31 -4.34 13.09
C LYS A 83 6.46 -5.76 12.57
N THR A 84 5.61 -6.17 11.62
CA THR A 84 5.69 -7.50 10.98
C THR A 84 7.04 -7.75 10.32
N LEU A 85 7.60 -6.73 9.65
CA LEU A 85 8.92 -6.78 9.05
C LEU A 85 9.99 -7.03 10.11
N PHE A 86 10.04 -6.22 11.16
CA PHE A 86 11.03 -6.36 12.23
C PHE A 86 10.93 -7.70 12.96
N ASP A 87 9.72 -8.17 13.26
CA ASP A 87 9.50 -9.45 13.92
C ASP A 87 10.03 -10.64 13.10
N ARG A 88 10.06 -10.51 11.76
CA ARG A 88 10.49 -11.57 10.83
C ARG A 88 11.94 -11.43 10.36
N LEU A 89 12.55 -10.25 10.47
CA LEU A 89 13.96 -10.07 10.14
C LEU A 89 14.84 -10.97 11.01
N GLY A 90 15.76 -11.70 10.39
CA GLY A 90 16.64 -12.65 11.07
C GLY A 90 15.96 -13.95 11.56
N ARG A 91 14.64 -14.10 11.41
CA ARG A 91 13.92 -15.34 11.78
C ARG A 91 13.52 -16.12 10.53
N LYS A 92 14.10 -17.32 10.36
CA LYS A 92 13.71 -18.30 9.33
C LYS A 92 13.57 -17.72 7.91
N HIS A 93 14.32 -16.65 7.59
CA HIS A 93 14.32 -15.98 6.29
C HIS A 93 12.95 -15.48 5.78
N LEU A 94 11.99 -15.13 6.65
CA LEU A 94 10.66 -14.66 6.22
C LEU A 94 10.58 -13.15 5.89
N ALA A 95 11.72 -12.45 5.96
CA ALA A 95 11.85 -11.05 5.57
C ALA A 95 13.28 -10.73 5.15
N VAL A 96 13.43 -9.75 4.25
CA VAL A 96 14.73 -9.18 3.86
C VAL A 96 14.67 -7.65 3.87
N SER A 97 15.82 -7.02 4.01
CA SER A 97 15.96 -5.57 3.90
C SER A 97 17.16 -5.17 3.04
N GLY A 98 17.11 -3.96 2.50
CA GLY A 98 18.10 -3.42 1.58
C GLY A 98 17.87 -3.86 0.14
N LEU A 99 18.36 -3.04 -0.80
CA LEU A 99 18.08 -3.17 -2.23
C LEU A 99 18.51 -4.53 -2.80
N GLU A 100 19.75 -4.95 -2.55
CA GLU A 100 20.30 -6.19 -3.12
C GLU A 100 19.54 -7.44 -2.69
N LYS A 101 19.26 -7.57 -1.39
CA LYS A 101 18.53 -8.73 -0.86
C LYS A 101 17.08 -8.72 -1.36
N THR A 102 16.48 -7.55 -1.47
CA THR A 102 15.11 -7.39 -2.00
C THR A 102 15.04 -7.81 -3.47
N VAL A 103 15.91 -7.30 -4.34
CA VAL A 103 15.98 -7.69 -5.75
C VAL A 103 16.26 -9.19 -5.92
N LYS A 104 17.13 -9.77 -5.08
CA LYS A 104 17.37 -11.22 -5.08
C LYS A 104 16.10 -12.02 -4.78
N MET A 105 15.27 -11.59 -3.81
CA MET A 105 14.01 -12.27 -3.48
C MET A 105 12.93 -12.02 -4.53
N LEU A 106 12.94 -10.85 -5.18
CA LEU A 106 12.08 -10.53 -6.31
C LEU A 106 12.33 -11.48 -7.49
N HIS A 107 13.60 -11.71 -7.85
CA HIS A 107 13.97 -12.67 -8.91
C HIS A 107 13.49 -14.09 -8.64
N GLN A 108 13.32 -14.45 -7.37
CA GLN A 108 12.82 -15.75 -6.94
C GLN A 108 11.28 -15.79 -6.80
N ALA A 109 10.58 -14.70 -7.12
CA ALA A 109 9.14 -14.54 -6.92
C ALA A 109 8.67 -14.79 -5.47
N ARG A 110 9.56 -14.54 -4.50
CA ARG A 110 9.30 -14.80 -3.07
C ARG A 110 8.70 -13.64 -2.33
N ILE A 111 8.65 -12.45 -2.93
CA ILE A 111 8.08 -11.27 -2.28
C ILE A 111 6.56 -11.45 -2.17
N HIS A 112 6.07 -11.40 -0.93
CA HIS A 112 4.65 -11.25 -0.64
C HIS A 112 4.28 -9.76 -0.66
N THR A 113 4.98 -8.97 0.16
CA THR A 113 4.78 -7.51 0.25
C THR A 113 6.12 -6.82 0.18
N LEU A 114 6.31 -5.98 -0.84
CA LEU A 114 7.39 -5.00 -0.90
C LEU A 114 7.04 -3.83 0.03
N ILE A 115 7.96 -3.43 0.89
CA ILE A 115 7.83 -2.27 1.77
C ILE A 115 8.88 -1.25 1.35
N VAL A 116 8.45 -0.08 0.92
CA VAL A 116 9.34 0.92 0.33
C VAL A 116 8.98 2.33 0.79
N LYS A 117 9.99 3.17 0.99
CA LYS A 117 9.79 4.58 1.27
C LYS A 117 9.32 5.32 0.02
N VAL A 118 8.32 6.19 0.16
CA VAL A 118 7.67 6.89 -0.98
C VAL A 118 8.69 7.64 -1.85
N ASP A 119 9.64 8.33 -1.23
CA ASP A 119 10.58 9.21 -1.93
C ASP A 119 11.93 8.54 -2.24
N LEU A 120 12.02 7.22 -2.13
CA LEU A 120 13.26 6.50 -2.43
C LEU A 120 13.44 6.41 -3.94
N ILE A 121 14.47 7.07 -4.45
CA ILE A 121 14.90 6.96 -5.84
C ILE A 121 16.36 6.52 -5.84
N LEU A 122 16.64 5.40 -6.51
CA LEU A 122 17.99 4.87 -6.65
C LEU A 122 18.26 4.52 -8.10
N THR A 123 19.44 4.87 -8.62
CA THR A 123 19.83 4.42 -9.95
C THR A 123 20.12 2.92 -9.95
N GLY A 124 19.83 2.26 -11.05
CA GLY A 124 20.16 0.86 -11.22
C GLY A 124 20.09 0.44 -12.67
N TYR A 125 19.70 -0.81 -12.89
CA TYR A 125 19.63 -1.36 -14.23
C TYR A 125 18.38 -2.21 -14.41
N LYS A 126 17.90 -2.33 -15.65
CA LYS A 126 16.83 -3.26 -16.02
C LYS A 126 17.13 -4.01 -17.30
N CYS A 127 16.49 -5.15 -17.47
CA CYS A 127 16.47 -5.82 -18.76
C CYS A 127 15.66 -5.02 -19.79
N SER A 128 16.21 -4.78 -20.98
CA SER A 128 15.54 -4.05 -22.05
C SER A 128 14.35 -4.79 -22.70
N ARG A 129 13.97 -5.98 -22.20
CA ARG A 129 12.89 -6.81 -22.77
C ARG A 129 11.89 -7.28 -21.73
N CYS A 130 12.36 -7.91 -20.66
CA CYS A 130 11.48 -8.44 -19.61
C CYS A 130 11.48 -7.57 -18.34
N GLU A 131 12.15 -6.40 -18.39
CA GLU A 131 12.10 -5.36 -17.35
C GLU A 131 12.57 -5.82 -15.96
N THR A 132 13.24 -6.97 -15.87
CA THR A 132 13.80 -7.46 -14.61
C THR A 132 14.85 -6.48 -14.08
N PRO A 133 14.70 -5.99 -12.82
CA PRO A 133 15.63 -5.04 -12.23
C PRO A 133 16.92 -5.71 -11.75
N TYR A 134 18.04 -4.99 -11.80
CA TYR A 134 19.35 -5.44 -11.35
C TYR A 134 20.07 -4.30 -10.61
N THR A 135 20.67 -4.62 -9.46
CA THR A 135 21.40 -3.64 -8.64
C THR A 135 22.78 -3.29 -9.20
N THR A 136 23.35 -4.14 -10.03
CA THR A 136 24.65 -3.94 -10.67
C THR A 136 24.55 -4.15 -12.18
N LYS A 137 25.52 -3.58 -12.91
CA LYS A 137 25.61 -3.79 -14.35
C LYS A 137 26.08 -5.21 -14.63
N ILE A 138 25.29 -5.98 -15.35
CA ILE A 138 25.67 -7.28 -15.90
C ILE A 138 25.53 -7.26 -17.43
N GLU A 139 26.20 -8.15 -18.14
CA GLU A 139 26.20 -8.13 -19.61
C GLU A 139 24.84 -8.52 -20.21
N LYS A 140 24.20 -9.55 -19.64
CA LYS A 140 22.95 -10.13 -20.12
C LYS A 140 22.04 -10.48 -18.96
N CYS A 141 20.73 -10.33 -19.19
CA CYS A 141 19.69 -10.74 -18.27
C CYS A 141 19.74 -12.25 -18.01
N SER A 142 19.76 -12.63 -16.73
CA SER A 142 19.73 -14.01 -16.27
C SER A 142 18.45 -14.77 -16.62
N LEU A 143 17.35 -14.06 -16.93
CA LEU A 143 16.05 -14.68 -17.25
C LEU A 143 15.80 -14.85 -18.75
N CYS A 144 16.17 -13.86 -19.58
CA CYS A 144 15.87 -13.89 -21.02
C CYS A 144 17.07 -13.65 -21.95
N GLY A 145 18.27 -13.46 -21.40
CA GLY A 145 19.52 -13.30 -22.15
C GLY A 145 19.68 -11.96 -22.89
N LYS A 146 18.72 -11.03 -22.76
CA LYS A 146 18.77 -9.71 -23.42
C LYS A 146 19.65 -8.71 -22.66
N LYS A 147 19.98 -7.61 -23.34
CA LYS A 147 20.87 -6.57 -22.82
C LYS A 147 20.25 -5.91 -21.57
N ILE A 148 21.14 -5.47 -20.70
CA ILE A 148 20.82 -4.71 -19.49
C ILE A 148 21.13 -3.24 -19.75
N ILE A 149 20.19 -2.37 -19.43
CA ILE A 149 20.29 -0.91 -19.60
C ILE A 149 20.23 -0.23 -18.23
N LYS A 150 20.89 0.93 -18.10
CA LYS A 150 20.85 1.74 -16.89
C LYS A 150 19.52 2.50 -16.81
N VAL A 151 18.97 2.62 -15.62
CA VAL A 151 17.77 3.42 -15.34
C VAL A 151 18.02 4.41 -14.20
N PRO A 152 17.39 5.60 -14.24
CA PRO A 152 17.52 6.59 -13.18
C PRO A 152 16.82 6.17 -11.89
N ASP A 153 15.75 5.36 -12.00
CA ASP A 153 14.97 4.85 -10.89
C ASP A 153 14.77 3.34 -11.04
N ILE A 154 15.48 2.54 -10.24
CA ILE A 154 15.27 1.10 -10.15
C ILE A 154 14.10 0.75 -9.21
N ILE A 155 13.70 1.68 -8.33
CA ILE A 155 12.65 1.42 -7.35
C ILE A 155 11.32 1.24 -8.07
N ASP A 156 11.04 2.09 -9.05
CA ASP A 156 9.88 1.98 -9.94
C ASP A 156 9.84 0.61 -10.65
N GLU A 157 10.98 0.17 -11.21
CA GLU A 157 11.10 -1.14 -11.88
C GLU A 157 10.89 -2.32 -10.92
N ILE A 158 11.28 -2.19 -9.65
CA ILE A 158 11.04 -3.20 -8.61
C ILE A 158 9.56 -3.23 -8.24
N ILE A 159 8.90 -2.07 -8.14
CA ILE A 159 7.47 -1.95 -7.86
C ILE A 159 6.65 -2.61 -8.97
N GLU A 160 6.90 -2.23 -10.23
CA GLU A 160 6.22 -2.81 -11.39
C GLU A 160 6.39 -4.33 -11.43
N LYS A 161 7.63 -4.80 -11.31
CA LYS A 161 7.91 -6.24 -11.31
C LYS A 161 7.30 -6.95 -10.11
N THR A 162 7.14 -6.30 -8.95
CA THR A 162 6.46 -6.87 -7.79
C THR A 162 4.98 -7.11 -8.11
N TRP A 163 4.30 -6.15 -8.72
CA TRP A 163 2.90 -6.31 -9.14
C TRP A 163 2.73 -7.38 -10.20
N GLU A 164 3.61 -7.43 -11.21
CA GLU A 164 3.61 -8.50 -12.23
C GLU A 164 3.72 -9.90 -11.61
N LEU A 165 4.45 -10.03 -10.50
CA LEU A 165 4.62 -11.29 -9.76
C LEU A 165 3.54 -11.51 -8.69
N ASN A 166 2.42 -10.77 -8.77
CA ASN A 166 1.29 -10.78 -7.83
C ASN A 166 1.69 -10.46 -6.38
N GLY A 167 2.73 -9.67 -6.19
CA GLY A 167 3.14 -9.14 -4.89
C GLY A 167 2.38 -7.84 -4.56
N GLU A 168 2.25 -7.56 -3.27
CA GLU A 168 1.72 -6.31 -2.77
C GLU A 168 2.84 -5.27 -2.63
N VAL A 169 2.50 -3.98 -2.71
CA VAL A 169 3.43 -2.88 -2.46
C VAL A 169 2.85 -1.99 -1.37
N LYS A 170 3.61 -1.81 -0.28
CA LYS A 170 3.30 -0.90 0.81
C LYS A 170 4.27 0.25 0.84
N PHE A 171 3.75 1.43 0.53
CA PHE A 171 4.46 2.69 0.67
C PHE A 171 4.47 3.17 2.12
N ILE A 172 5.64 3.61 2.58
CA ILE A 172 5.89 4.20 3.90
C ILE A 172 6.35 5.64 3.71
N LYS A 173 5.53 6.61 4.16
CA LYS A 173 5.89 8.04 4.08
C LYS A 173 7.10 8.36 4.97
N THR A 174 7.07 7.93 6.23
CA THR A 174 8.12 8.24 7.22
C THR A 174 8.38 7.05 8.16
N SER A 175 9.65 6.64 8.29
CA SER A 175 10.11 5.70 9.32
C SER A 175 11.65 5.72 9.41
N LYS A 176 12.18 6.10 10.58
CA LYS A 176 13.63 6.08 10.84
C LYS A 176 14.17 4.65 10.87
N GLU A 177 13.34 3.72 11.30
CA GLU A 177 13.69 2.31 11.41
C GLU A 177 13.83 1.67 10.02
N LEU A 178 12.96 2.02 9.07
CA LEU A 178 13.11 1.60 7.67
C LEU A 178 14.30 2.30 6.99
N ASP A 179 14.53 3.58 7.30
CA ASP A 179 15.70 4.32 6.80
C ASP A 179 17.01 3.63 7.18
N ALA A 180 17.14 3.18 8.44
CA ALA A 180 18.29 2.43 8.93
C ALA A 180 18.49 1.07 8.23
N LEU A 181 17.45 0.55 7.56
CA LEU A 181 17.48 -0.69 6.79
C LEU A 181 17.69 -0.47 5.28
N GLY A 182 17.97 0.77 4.85
CA GLY A 182 18.18 1.12 3.45
C GLY A 182 16.90 1.53 2.70
N SER A 183 15.84 1.91 3.43
CA SER A 183 14.58 2.47 2.89
C SER A 183 13.73 1.52 2.01
N ILE A 184 14.13 0.26 1.86
CA ILE A 184 13.43 -0.78 1.10
C ILE A 184 13.59 -2.13 1.80
N ALA A 185 12.52 -2.91 1.85
CA ALA A 185 12.48 -4.23 2.46
C ALA A 185 11.34 -5.07 1.85
N ALA A 186 11.31 -6.36 2.16
CA ALA A 186 10.23 -7.24 1.73
C ALA A 186 9.86 -8.27 2.78
N LEU A 187 8.56 -8.52 2.92
CA LEU A 187 7.99 -9.71 3.55
C LEU A 187 7.92 -10.82 2.51
N LEU A 188 8.36 -12.02 2.88
CA LEU A 188 8.43 -13.15 1.95
C LEU A 188 7.26 -14.11 2.14
N ARG A 189 6.86 -14.76 1.04
CA ARG A 189 5.84 -15.81 1.01
C ARG A 189 6.33 -17.12 1.65
N TRP A 190 7.61 -17.45 1.43
CA TRP A 190 8.35 -18.60 1.98
C TRP A 190 9.84 -18.31 1.96
#